data_AF-A0A497Q3B9-F1
#
_entry.id   AF-A0A497Q3B9-F1
#
_cell.length_a   1.000
_cell.length_b   1.000
_cell.length_c   1.000
_cell.angle_alpha   90.00
_cell.angle_beta   90.00
_cell.angle_gamma   90.00
#
_symmetry.space_group_name_H-M   'P 1'
#
loop_
_entity.id
_entity.type
_entity.pdbx_description
1 polymer ?
#
loop_
_entity_poly.entity_id
_entity_poly.type
_entity_poly.pdbx_seq_one_letter_code
_entity_poly.pdbx_strand_id
1 'polypeptide(L)'
;MGNSVETEKCQQATGLLKELDLDAWLVWVRETSQMADPVLELILGGDLVWQSALLFTKSGEKIAIVGNMDADAIRAKGLFDNVIPYAKGIKDVLLRELDRISPRNIGINYSTSDVSADGLTLGMYKILQEYLHDTPHLDHLVSAEQLVQRLRGRKTKSEIDTIREAVAITETIFDEIAPHLKPGLTELQIYDMFHDAMRRHSVTSAWNDDHNPAVDAGPNKSFGHSGPTDNRTKAGHLLHFDFGVKWNGYCSDIQRMFFFGPRSQVPEE
;
A
#
# COMPACT_ATOMS: atom_id res chain seq x y z
N MET A 1 -6.79 6.62 23.15
CA MET A 1 -6.54 7.04 21.76
C MET A 1 -6.03 5.80 21.06
N GLY A 2 -6.73 5.30 20.04
CA GLY A 2 -6.28 4.10 19.32
C GLY A 2 -4.93 4.37 18.65
N ASN A 3 -4.05 3.37 18.62
CA ASN A 3 -2.77 3.50 17.92
C ASN A 3 -3.05 3.65 16.42
N SER A 4 -2.37 4.59 15.76
CA SER A 4 -2.44 4.72 14.30
C SER A 4 -1.85 3.47 13.63
N VAL A 5 -2.21 3.23 12.36
CA VAL A 5 -1.65 2.14 11.55
C VAL A 5 -0.12 2.19 11.57
N GLU A 6 0.46 3.37 11.41
CA GLU A 6 1.91 3.57 11.39
C GLU A 6 2.55 3.22 12.72
N THR A 7 1.90 3.54 13.84
CA THR A 7 2.39 3.17 15.17
C THR A 7 2.43 1.65 15.32
N GLU A 8 1.37 0.96 14.92
CA GLU A 8 1.30 -0.51 14.97
C GLU A 8 2.31 -1.16 14.02
N LYS A 9 2.53 -0.58 12.84
CA LYS A 9 3.49 -1.06 11.84
C LYS A 9 4.94 -0.86 12.26
N CYS A 10 5.29 0.30 12.80
CA CYS A 10 6.61 0.55 13.36
C CYS A 10 6.93 -0.45 14.48
N GLN A 11 5.95 -0.74 15.35
CA GLN A 11 6.10 -1.77 16.38
C GLN A 11 6.25 -3.17 15.76
N GLN A 12 5.41 -3.51 14.78
CA GLN A 12 5.45 -4.79 14.07
C GLN A 12 6.82 -5.01 13.40
N ALA A 13 7.40 -3.99 12.77
CA ALA A 13 8.70 -4.05 12.11
C ALA A 13 9.81 -4.51 13.08
N THR A 14 9.85 -3.95 14.30
CA THR A 14 10.84 -4.37 15.31
C THR A 14 10.67 -5.82 15.76
N GLY A 15 9.43 -6.33 15.80
CA GLY A 15 9.14 -7.74 16.05
C GLY A 15 9.61 -8.65 14.90
N LEU A 16 9.39 -8.22 13.65
CA LEU A 16 9.81 -8.96 12.46
C LEU A 16 11.33 -9.03 12.32
N LEU A 17 12.07 -7.99 12.72
CA LEU A 17 13.53 -8.02 12.79
C LEU A 17 14.03 -9.19 13.67
N LYS A 18 13.38 -9.41 14.82
CA LYS A 18 13.70 -10.54 15.71
C LYS A 18 13.36 -11.88 15.08
N GLU A 19 12.20 -11.99 14.43
CA GLU A 19 11.77 -13.22 13.74
C GLU A 19 12.71 -13.62 12.59
N LEU A 20 13.23 -12.64 11.86
CA LEU A 20 14.05 -12.85 10.66
C LEU A 20 15.56 -12.84 10.93
N ASP A 21 15.94 -12.72 12.20
CA ASP A 21 17.35 -12.59 12.61
C ASP A 21 18.08 -11.42 11.92
N LEU A 22 17.36 -10.32 11.65
CA LEU A 22 17.91 -9.08 11.13
C LEU A 22 18.23 -8.11 12.28
N ASP A 23 19.44 -7.57 12.30
CA ASP A 23 19.93 -6.65 13.32
C ASP A 23 19.38 -5.24 13.11
N ALA A 24 19.29 -4.81 11.83
CA ALA A 24 18.72 -3.54 11.45
C ALA A 24 17.95 -3.63 10.12
N TRP A 25 16.99 -2.72 9.95
CA TRP A 25 16.32 -2.44 8.69
C TRP A 25 16.44 -0.95 8.41
N LEU A 26 16.96 -0.62 7.23
CA LEU A 26 17.20 0.73 6.74
C LEU A 26 16.30 1.00 5.53
N VAL A 27 15.34 1.91 5.73
CA VAL A 27 14.59 2.51 4.62
C VAL A 27 15.33 3.76 4.18
N TRP A 28 15.93 3.70 3.00
CA TRP A 28 16.84 4.71 2.45
C TRP A 28 16.22 5.41 1.25
N VAL A 29 15.81 6.66 1.44
CA VAL A 29 14.93 7.38 0.49
C VAL A 29 15.37 8.84 0.30
N ARG A 30 14.83 9.48 -0.74
CA ARG A 30 14.93 10.93 -1.01
C ARG A 30 13.73 11.34 -1.85
N GLU A 31 13.29 12.60 -1.74
CA GLU A 31 12.28 13.21 -2.62
C GLU A 31 11.07 12.29 -2.85
N THR A 32 10.45 11.81 -1.76
CA THR A 32 9.48 10.71 -1.82
C THR A 32 8.18 11.11 -2.51
N SER A 33 7.89 12.41 -2.62
CA SER A 33 6.75 12.92 -3.38
C SER A 33 6.82 12.55 -4.88
N GLN A 34 8.04 12.33 -5.40
CA GLN A 34 8.28 11.92 -6.79
C GLN A 34 8.51 10.41 -6.90
N MET A 35 9.23 9.82 -5.94
CA MET A 35 9.56 8.41 -5.94
C MET A 35 9.68 7.88 -4.52
N ALA A 36 8.53 7.49 -3.96
CA ALA A 36 8.45 6.89 -2.64
C ALA A 36 8.84 5.41 -2.67
N ASP A 37 9.50 4.97 -1.60
CA ASP A 37 9.52 3.54 -1.28
C ASP A 37 8.10 3.11 -0.88
N PRO A 38 7.54 2.03 -1.47
CA PRO A 38 6.17 1.59 -1.19
C PRO A 38 5.89 1.33 0.29
N VAL A 39 6.90 1.09 1.13
CA VAL A 39 6.71 0.84 2.55
C VAL A 39 6.40 2.10 3.37
N LEU A 40 6.71 3.30 2.86
CA LEU A 40 6.57 4.55 3.61
C LEU A 40 5.11 4.84 4.02
N GLU A 41 4.15 4.39 3.22
CA GLU A 41 2.73 4.49 3.55
C GLU A 41 2.40 3.77 4.87
N LEU A 42 3.14 2.70 5.20
CA LEU A 42 2.91 1.89 6.39
C LEU A 42 3.67 2.38 7.61
N ILE A 43 4.85 2.96 7.46
CA ILE A 43 5.74 3.26 8.60
C ILE A 43 5.91 4.74 8.89
N LEU A 44 5.38 5.61 8.03
CA LEU A 44 5.55 7.06 8.16
C LEU A 44 4.26 7.85 7.89
N GLY A 45 3.55 7.53 6.81
CA GLY A 45 2.32 8.25 6.41
C GLY A 45 2.61 9.71 6.04
N GLY A 46 3.48 9.95 5.06
CA GLY A 46 3.87 11.28 4.59
C GLY A 46 5.16 11.27 3.79
N ASP A 47 5.58 12.45 3.33
CA ASP A 47 6.75 12.62 2.46
C ASP A 47 8.01 13.09 3.19
N LEU A 48 9.16 12.78 2.58
CA LEU A 48 10.49 13.21 2.97
C LEU A 48 11.16 13.86 1.77
N VAL A 49 11.66 15.08 1.96
CA VAL A 49 12.22 15.87 0.85
C VAL A 49 13.68 15.50 0.61
N TRP A 50 14.49 15.54 1.67
CA TRP A 50 15.93 15.29 1.55
C TRP A 50 16.26 13.80 1.73
N GLN A 51 17.53 13.43 1.47
CA GLN A 51 18.01 12.08 1.77
C GLN A 51 17.70 11.73 3.23
N SER A 52 17.03 10.61 3.43
CA SER A 52 16.53 10.24 4.75
C SER A 52 16.79 8.75 5.00
N ALA A 53 17.13 8.44 6.24
CA ALA A 53 17.33 7.09 6.73
C ALA A 53 16.35 6.84 7.88
N LEU A 54 15.41 5.93 7.67
CA LEU A 54 14.57 5.40 8.73
C LEU A 54 15.14 4.05 9.15
N LEU A 55 15.64 3.98 10.38
CA LEU A 55 16.33 2.83 10.93
C LEU A 55 15.47 2.18 12.01
N PHE A 56 15.25 0.88 11.87
CA PHE A 56 14.63 0.03 12.88
C PHE A 56 15.66 -1.00 13.30
N THR A 57 15.78 -1.24 14.60
CA THR A 57 16.75 -2.19 15.14
C THR A 57 16.06 -3.36 15.82
N LYS A 58 16.75 -4.50 15.87
CA LYS A 58 16.29 -5.71 16.57
C LYS A 58 16.09 -5.49 18.08
N SER A 59 16.81 -4.54 18.68
CA SER A 59 16.63 -4.15 20.08
C SER A 59 15.31 -3.40 20.33
N GLY A 60 14.68 -2.87 19.27
CA GLY A 60 13.43 -2.12 19.33
C GLY A 60 13.59 -0.61 19.15
N GLU A 61 14.81 -0.11 19.01
CA GLU A 61 15.09 1.30 18.75
C GLU A 61 14.66 1.69 17.32
N LYS A 62 13.98 2.83 17.20
CA LYS A 62 13.50 3.44 15.95
C LYS A 62 14.10 4.83 15.80
N ILE A 63 14.84 5.05 14.72
CA ILE A 63 15.60 6.28 14.49
C ILE A 63 15.22 6.84 13.12
N ALA A 64 14.95 8.13 13.05
CA ALA A 64 14.78 8.85 11.80
C ALA A 64 15.89 9.89 11.65
N ILE A 65 16.74 9.72 10.64
CA ILE A 65 17.74 10.72 10.24
C ILE A 65 17.19 11.45 9.03
N VAL A 66 16.88 12.73 9.19
CA VAL A 66 16.12 13.51 8.19
C VAL A 66 16.69 14.91 8.05
N GLY A 67 16.34 15.59 6.95
CA GLY A 67 16.66 17.01 6.78
C GLY A 67 16.05 17.85 7.91
N ASN A 68 16.72 18.94 8.28
CA ASN A 68 16.27 19.82 9.36
C ASN A 68 14.83 20.35 9.18
N MET A 69 14.39 20.57 7.93
CA MET A 69 13.05 21.03 7.62
C MET A 69 11.96 19.96 7.82
N ASP A 70 12.32 18.67 7.76
CA ASP A 70 11.38 17.57 7.97
C ASP A 70 11.30 17.17 9.45
N ALA A 71 12.35 17.44 10.24
CA ALA A 71 12.52 16.89 11.59
C ALA A 71 11.36 17.17 12.56
N ASP A 72 10.80 18.38 12.58
CA ASP A 72 9.71 18.72 13.50
C ASP A 72 8.42 18.01 13.13
N ALA A 73 8.13 17.85 11.84
CA ALA A 73 6.99 17.07 11.37
C ALA A 73 7.12 15.59 11.76
N ILE A 74 8.33 15.02 11.63
CA ILE A 74 8.60 13.63 12.02
C ILE A 74 8.49 13.44 13.54
N ARG A 75 8.98 14.39 14.34
CA ARG A 75 8.83 14.35 15.81
C ARG A 75 7.37 14.41 16.23
N ALA A 76 6.57 15.27 15.60
CA ALA A 76 5.15 15.43 15.91
C ALA A 76 4.35 14.13 15.69
N LYS A 77 4.79 13.25 14.79
CA LYS A 77 4.17 11.93 14.57
C LYS A 77 4.41 10.94 15.71
N GLY A 78 5.46 11.11 16.51
CA GLY A 78 5.77 10.22 17.65
C GLY A 78 6.10 8.77 17.27
N LEU A 79 6.49 8.50 16.01
CA LEU A 79 6.77 7.16 15.50
C LEU A 79 8.19 6.66 15.81
N PHE A 80 9.13 7.58 15.97
CA PHE A 80 10.55 7.30 16.16
C PHE A 80 11.01 7.75 17.54
N ASP A 81 11.85 6.94 18.18
CA ASP A 81 12.40 7.23 19.51
C ASP A 81 13.43 8.37 19.40
N ASN A 82 14.18 8.41 18.30
CA ASN A 82 15.20 9.42 18.03
C ASN A 82 14.99 10.05 16.63
N VAL A 83 14.84 11.38 16.58
CA VAL A 83 14.79 12.14 15.30
C VAL A 83 16.01 13.05 15.21
N ILE A 84 16.94 12.69 14.32
CA ILE A 84 18.26 13.30 14.19
C ILE A 84 18.27 14.18 12.93
N PRO A 85 18.20 15.51 13.07
CA PRO A 85 18.24 16.42 11.93
C PRO A 85 19.66 16.58 11.40
N TYR A 86 19.80 16.86 10.10
CA TYR A 86 21.03 17.34 9.51
C TYR A 86 20.78 18.54 8.58
N ALA A 87 21.82 19.35 8.31
CA ALA A 87 21.71 20.59 7.53
C ALA A 87 22.55 20.63 6.24
N LYS A 88 23.61 19.82 6.12
CA LYS A 88 24.52 19.82 4.96
C LYS A 88 24.49 18.49 4.20
N GLY A 89 24.66 17.39 4.91
CA GLY A 89 24.62 16.05 4.33
C GLY A 89 24.40 15.00 5.43
N ILE A 90 23.82 13.87 5.04
CA ILE A 90 23.40 12.80 5.95
C ILE A 90 24.52 11.81 6.28
N LYS A 91 25.54 11.69 5.41
CA LYS A 91 26.58 10.64 5.45
C LYS A 91 27.18 10.45 6.86
N ASP A 92 27.75 11.49 7.45
CA ASP A 92 28.44 11.37 8.75
C ASP A 92 27.49 10.97 9.88
N VAL A 93 26.23 11.41 9.81
CA VAL A 93 25.20 11.06 10.78
C VAL A 93 24.79 9.60 10.64
N LEU A 94 24.57 9.14 9.41
CA LEU A 94 24.25 7.74 9.10
C LEU A 94 25.36 6.80 9.56
N LEU A 95 26.62 7.10 9.22
CA LEU A 95 27.76 6.27 9.59
C LEU A 95 27.92 6.15 11.11
N ARG A 96 27.81 7.27 11.83
CA ARG A 96 27.87 7.28 13.30
C ARG A 96 26.79 6.40 13.94
N GLU A 97 25.56 6.44 13.43
CA GLU A 97 24.49 5.58 13.97
C GLU A 97 24.70 4.11 13.62
N LEU A 98 25.13 3.80 12.39
CA LEU A 98 25.47 2.42 12.01
C LEU A 98 26.64 1.87 12.83
N ASP A 99 27.66 2.68 13.12
CA ASP A 99 28.78 2.30 13.99
C ASP A 99 28.31 2.06 15.44
N ARG A 100 27.44 2.92 15.97
CA ARG A 100 26.86 2.75 17.31
C ARG A 100 26.03 1.48 17.42
N ILE A 101 25.20 1.19 16.40
CA ILE A 101 24.35 -0.01 16.36
C ILE A 101 25.20 -1.26 16.10
N SER A 102 26.26 -1.13 15.29
CA SER A 102 27.13 -2.22 14.83
C SER A 102 26.37 -3.45 14.29
N PRO A 103 25.41 -3.29 13.35
CA PRO A 103 24.63 -4.41 12.83
C PRO A 103 25.49 -5.31 11.94
N ARG A 104 25.24 -6.63 11.98
CA ARG A 104 25.91 -7.62 11.10
C ARG A 104 25.10 -7.95 9.85
N ASN A 105 23.81 -7.64 9.87
CA ASN A 105 22.94 -7.73 8.70
C ASN A 105 21.94 -6.55 8.70
N ILE A 106 21.95 -5.80 7.60
CA ILE A 106 21.13 -4.60 7.42
C ILE A 106 20.19 -4.87 6.25
N GLY A 107 18.90 -5.04 6.55
CA GLY A 107 17.87 -5.12 5.53
C GLY A 107 17.74 -3.78 4.80
N ILE A 108 17.78 -3.80 3.47
CA ILE A 108 17.47 -2.68 2.58
C ILE A 108 16.46 -3.10 1.51
N ASN A 109 15.61 -2.17 1.07
CA ASN A 109 14.43 -2.48 0.25
C ASN A 109 14.75 -2.66 -1.24
N TYR A 110 15.48 -3.72 -1.58
CA TYR A 110 15.59 -4.21 -2.95
C TYR A 110 15.00 -5.62 -3.06
N SER A 111 14.36 -5.92 -4.19
CA SER A 111 13.79 -7.23 -4.50
C SER A 111 13.76 -7.48 -6.01
N THR A 112 14.00 -8.72 -6.43
CA THR A 112 13.87 -9.12 -7.84
C THR A 112 12.51 -9.74 -8.17
N SER A 113 11.63 -9.89 -7.18
CA SER A 113 10.38 -10.66 -7.31
C SER A 113 9.14 -9.93 -6.78
N ASP A 114 9.32 -8.93 -5.91
CA ASP A 114 8.24 -8.20 -5.24
C ASP A 114 8.48 -6.69 -5.34
N VAL A 115 7.71 -6.06 -6.21
CA VAL A 115 7.73 -4.60 -6.43
C VAL A 115 7.42 -3.80 -5.15
N SER A 116 6.70 -4.39 -4.20
CA SER A 116 6.36 -3.71 -2.93
C SER A 116 7.55 -3.63 -1.99
N ALA A 117 8.60 -4.42 -2.23
CA ALA A 117 9.83 -4.46 -1.46
C ALA A 117 11.06 -3.97 -2.24
N ASP A 118 10.86 -3.39 -3.44
CA ASP A 118 11.90 -2.90 -4.34
C ASP A 118 11.88 -1.36 -4.47
N GLY A 119 11.65 -0.66 -3.35
CA GLY A 119 11.60 0.80 -3.32
C GLY A 119 12.95 1.50 -3.40
N LEU A 120 14.05 0.77 -3.18
CA LEU A 120 15.41 1.32 -3.22
C LEU A 120 15.90 1.43 -4.67
N THR A 121 15.80 2.64 -5.21
CA THR A 121 16.28 2.93 -6.57
C THR A 121 17.78 2.63 -6.73
N LEU A 122 18.19 2.21 -7.93
CA LEU A 122 19.60 1.92 -8.24
C LEU A 122 20.53 3.10 -7.94
N GLY A 123 20.09 4.33 -8.19
CA GLY A 123 20.87 5.54 -7.89
C GLY A 123 21.08 5.74 -6.38
N MET A 124 20.05 5.50 -5.58
CA MET A 124 20.15 5.56 -4.12
C MET A 124 20.98 4.41 -3.54
N TYR A 125 20.88 3.21 -4.12
CA TYR A 125 21.75 2.08 -3.78
C TYR A 125 23.22 2.42 -4.02
N LYS A 126 23.58 2.97 -5.18
CA LYS A 126 24.97 3.38 -5.47
C LYS A 126 25.50 4.43 -4.51
N ILE A 127 24.68 5.41 -4.13
CA ILE A 127 25.06 6.42 -3.13
C ILE A 127 25.28 5.76 -1.77
N LEU A 128 24.42 4.82 -1.37
CA LEU A 128 24.59 4.08 -0.13
C LEU A 128 25.91 3.29 -0.15
N GLN A 129 26.22 2.59 -1.25
CA GLN A 129 27.49 1.89 -1.42
C GLN A 129 28.70 2.83 -1.32
N GLU A 130 28.65 4.00 -1.95
CA GLU A 130 29.70 5.03 -1.83
C GLU A 130 29.86 5.53 -0.39
N TYR A 131 28.77 5.67 0.35
CA TYR A 131 28.83 6.11 1.74
C TYR A 131 29.46 5.04 2.64
N LEU A 132 29.18 3.77 2.37
CA LEU A 132 29.62 2.63 3.17
C LEU A 132 30.96 2.01 2.72
N HIS A 133 31.57 2.46 1.62
CA HIS A 133 32.70 1.77 0.97
C HIS A 133 33.91 1.45 1.87
N ASP A 134 34.24 2.35 2.81
CA ASP A 134 35.36 2.18 3.76
C ASP A 134 34.90 1.57 5.10
N THR A 135 33.72 0.95 5.14
CA THR A 135 33.10 0.45 6.37
C THR A 135 32.70 -1.02 6.22
N PRO A 136 32.71 -1.81 7.31
CA PRO A 136 32.23 -3.19 7.26
C PRO A 136 30.73 -3.30 6.92
N HIS A 137 29.96 -2.21 7.09
CA HIS A 137 28.51 -2.20 6.88
C HIS A 137 28.11 -2.47 5.42
N LEU A 138 28.99 -2.19 4.46
CA LEU A 138 28.73 -2.48 3.05
C LEU A 138 28.51 -3.98 2.81
N ASP A 139 29.32 -4.83 3.44
CA ASP A 139 29.23 -6.29 3.31
C ASP A 139 28.06 -6.88 4.13
N HIS A 140 27.42 -6.07 4.97
CA HIS A 140 26.29 -6.46 5.80
C HIS A 140 24.93 -6.18 5.14
N LEU A 141 24.89 -5.52 3.97
CA LEU A 141 23.64 -5.22 3.28
C LEU A 141 22.98 -6.50 2.75
N VAL A 142 21.71 -6.68 3.07
CA VAL A 142 20.87 -7.80 2.59
C VAL A 142 19.49 -7.30 2.17
N SER A 143 18.77 -8.08 1.37
CA SER A 143 17.41 -7.73 0.96
C SER A 143 16.44 -7.76 2.16
N ALA A 144 15.61 -6.73 2.26
CA ALA A 144 14.50 -6.66 3.21
C ALA A 144 13.20 -7.29 2.68
N GLU A 145 13.21 -7.97 1.52
CA GLU A 145 12.00 -8.53 0.87
C GLU A 145 11.11 -9.32 1.84
N GLN A 146 11.70 -10.27 2.57
CA GLN A 146 11.00 -11.10 3.54
C GLN A 146 10.39 -10.32 4.72
N LEU A 147 11.03 -9.21 5.11
CA LEU A 147 10.52 -8.33 6.15
C LEU A 147 9.33 -7.52 5.61
N VAL A 148 9.48 -6.90 4.44
CA VAL A 148 8.45 -6.08 3.81
C VAL A 148 7.21 -6.93 3.46
N GLN A 149 7.39 -8.14 2.94
CA GLN A 149 6.30 -9.09 2.68
C GLN A 149 5.49 -9.42 3.93
N ARG A 150 6.16 -9.70 5.06
CA ARG A 150 5.47 -9.98 6.32
C ARG A 150 4.83 -8.73 6.90
N LEU A 151 5.49 -7.58 6.79
CA LEU A 151 4.99 -6.29 7.26
C LEU A 151 3.72 -5.90 6.50
N ARG A 152 3.73 -5.97 5.16
CA ARG A 152 2.52 -5.71 4.34
C ARG A 152 1.50 -6.82 4.52
N GLY A 153 1.91 -8.09 4.50
CA GLY A 153 1.02 -9.26 4.49
C GLY A 153 0.24 -9.45 5.79
N ARG A 154 0.89 -9.31 6.94
CA ARG A 154 0.27 -9.50 8.26
C ARG A 154 -0.36 -8.21 8.74
N LYS A 155 -1.68 -8.12 8.62
CA LYS A 155 -2.43 -6.92 8.96
C LYS A 155 -2.49 -6.70 10.48
N THR A 156 -2.33 -5.46 10.90
CA THR A 156 -2.52 -5.05 12.28
C THR A 156 -4.01 -4.85 12.56
N LYS A 157 -4.36 -4.60 13.83
CA LYS A 157 -5.76 -4.43 14.21
C LYS A 157 -6.38 -3.21 13.52
N SER A 158 -5.70 -2.07 13.54
CA SER A 158 -6.20 -0.85 12.91
C SER A 158 -6.38 -1.01 11.40
N GLU A 159 -5.49 -1.74 10.71
CA GLU A 159 -5.65 -2.02 9.28
C GLU A 159 -6.89 -2.87 9.00
N ILE A 160 -7.09 -3.94 9.78
CA ILE A 160 -8.25 -4.83 9.62
C ILE A 160 -9.55 -4.05 9.86
N ASP A 161 -9.57 -3.18 10.87
CA ASP A 161 -10.74 -2.36 11.18
C ASP A 161 -11.01 -1.36 10.02
N THR A 162 -9.99 -0.71 9.44
CA THR A 162 -10.15 0.14 8.25
C THR A 162 -10.62 -0.64 7.01
N ILE A 163 -10.10 -1.85 6.78
CA ILE A 163 -10.54 -2.71 5.67
C ILE A 163 -12.03 -3.07 5.83
N ARG A 164 -12.48 -3.37 7.05
CA ARG A 164 -13.90 -3.65 7.33
C ARG A 164 -14.79 -2.44 7.04
N GLU A 165 -14.34 -1.24 7.34
CA GLU A 165 -15.05 -0.01 6.98
C GLU A 165 -15.16 0.14 5.46
N ALA A 166 -14.07 -0.08 4.72
CA ALA A 166 -14.09 -0.06 3.25
C ALA A 166 -15.10 -1.07 2.68
N VAL A 167 -15.11 -2.30 3.22
CA VAL A 167 -16.07 -3.35 2.83
C VAL A 167 -17.50 -2.93 3.13
N ALA A 168 -17.77 -2.39 4.32
CA ALA A 168 -19.12 -1.96 4.71
C ALA A 168 -19.66 -0.83 3.79
N ILE A 169 -18.80 0.11 3.39
CA ILE A 169 -19.16 1.16 2.42
C ILE A 169 -19.48 0.53 1.06
N THR A 170 -18.66 -0.40 0.58
CA THR A 170 -18.88 -1.11 -0.67
C THR A 170 -20.18 -1.90 -0.68
N GLU A 171 -20.49 -2.64 0.39
CA GLU A 171 -21.76 -3.36 0.52
C GLU A 171 -22.95 -2.40 0.54
N THR A 172 -22.83 -1.26 1.23
CA THR A 172 -23.87 -0.22 1.25
C THR A 172 -24.15 0.33 -0.15
N ILE A 173 -23.10 0.68 -0.90
CA ILE A 173 -23.23 1.15 -2.30
C ILE A 173 -23.87 0.06 -3.17
N PHE A 174 -23.42 -1.19 -3.02
CA PHE A 174 -23.97 -2.31 -3.77
C PHE A 174 -25.47 -2.50 -3.50
N ASP A 175 -25.89 -2.49 -2.24
CA ASP A 175 -27.29 -2.67 -1.85
C ASP A 175 -28.19 -1.51 -2.32
N GLU A 176 -27.65 -0.30 -2.44
CA GLU A 176 -28.35 0.83 -3.06
C GLU A 176 -28.57 0.63 -4.57
N ILE A 177 -27.58 0.09 -5.30
CA ILE A 177 -27.61 0.04 -6.77
C ILE A 177 -28.21 -1.28 -7.30
N ALA A 178 -27.96 -2.40 -6.64
CA ALA A 178 -28.38 -3.73 -7.09
C ALA A 178 -29.90 -3.82 -7.42
N PRO A 179 -30.83 -3.22 -6.64
CA PRO A 179 -32.26 -3.24 -6.96
C PRO A 179 -32.64 -2.54 -8.27
N HIS A 180 -31.76 -1.68 -8.80
CA HIS A 180 -31.99 -0.93 -10.03
C HIS A 180 -31.44 -1.62 -11.28
N LEU A 181 -30.63 -2.68 -11.11
CA LEU A 181 -30.04 -3.44 -12.21
C LEU A 181 -31.11 -4.28 -12.93
N LYS A 182 -31.27 -4.05 -14.23
CA LYS A 182 -32.30 -4.70 -15.06
C LYS A 182 -31.90 -4.71 -16.54
N PRO A 183 -32.50 -5.61 -17.34
CA PRO A 183 -32.35 -5.56 -18.79
C PRO A 183 -32.65 -4.18 -19.39
N GLY A 184 -31.87 -3.80 -20.39
CA GLY A 184 -32.00 -2.55 -21.13
C GLY A 184 -31.00 -1.47 -20.72
N LEU A 185 -30.32 -1.61 -19.57
CA LEU A 185 -29.21 -0.74 -19.20
C LEU A 185 -27.94 -1.09 -19.99
N THR A 186 -27.15 -0.09 -20.36
CA THR A 186 -25.77 -0.32 -20.85
C THR A 186 -24.82 -0.56 -19.69
N GLU A 187 -23.68 -1.18 -19.96
CA GLU A 187 -22.61 -1.35 -18.96
C GLU A 187 -22.15 0.01 -18.42
N LEU A 188 -22.01 1.02 -19.29
CA LEU A 188 -21.70 2.40 -18.90
C LEU A 188 -22.75 3.01 -17.97
N GLN A 189 -24.04 2.79 -18.22
CA GLN A 189 -25.09 3.28 -17.33
C GLN A 189 -25.00 2.66 -15.93
N ILE A 190 -24.68 1.36 -15.85
CA ILE A 190 -24.48 0.68 -14.57
C ILE A 190 -23.23 1.23 -13.87
N TYR A 191 -22.12 1.36 -14.59
CA TYR A 191 -20.89 1.97 -14.09
C TYR A 191 -21.13 3.37 -13.50
N ASP A 192 -21.82 4.25 -14.24
CA ASP A 192 -22.10 5.62 -13.80
C ASP A 192 -22.93 5.66 -12.51
N MET A 193 -23.87 4.73 -12.33
CA MET A 193 -24.67 4.61 -11.10
C MET A 193 -23.78 4.32 -9.87
N PHE A 194 -22.76 3.48 -10.02
CA PHE A 194 -21.81 3.18 -8.95
C PHE A 194 -20.89 4.38 -8.66
N HIS A 195 -20.41 5.08 -9.69
CA HIS A 195 -19.61 6.30 -9.50
C HIS A 195 -20.41 7.43 -8.83
N ASP A 196 -21.69 7.58 -9.17
CA ASP A 196 -22.60 8.51 -8.48
C ASP A 196 -22.77 8.14 -7.01
N ALA A 197 -22.92 6.85 -6.70
CA ALA A 197 -23.00 6.36 -5.32
C ALA A 197 -21.69 6.61 -4.55
N MET A 198 -20.54 6.31 -5.13
CA MET A 198 -19.24 6.59 -4.52
C MET A 198 -19.05 8.07 -4.19
N ARG A 199 -19.46 8.98 -5.10
CA ARG A 199 -19.45 10.42 -4.85
C ARG A 199 -20.33 10.80 -3.64
N ARG A 200 -21.52 10.21 -3.52
CA ARG A 200 -22.41 10.44 -2.35
C ARG A 200 -21.82 9.92 -1.05
N HIS A 201 -21.05 8.83 -1.09
CA HIS A 201 -20.35 8.23 0.05
C HIS A 201 -18.96 8.82 0.30
N SER A 202 -18.52 9.80 -0.51
CA SER A 202 -17.21 10.46 -0.39
C SER A 202 -16.02 9.49 -0.43
N VAL A 203 -16.10 8.47 -1.29
CA VAL A 203 -15.04 7.47 -1.51
C VAL A 203 -14.54 7.46 -2.95
N THR A 204 -13.35 6.93 -3.16
CA THR A 204 -12.73 6.78 -4.49
C THR A 204 -12.62 5.31 -4.86
N SER A 205 -12.27 5.02 -6.12
CA SER A 205 -12.10 3.66 -6.61
C SER A 205 -10.97 2.93 -5.89
N ALA A 206 -11.12 1.62 -5.69
CA ALA A 206 -10.07 0.77 -5.15
C ALA A 206 -8.88 0.59 -6.12
N TRP A 207 -9.14 0.63 -7.43
CA TRP A 207 -8.16 0.61 -8.52
C TRP A 207 -8.51 1.66 -9.58
N ASN A 208 -7.97 1.56 -10.80
CA ASN A 208 -8.20 2.54 -11.87
C ASN A 208 -9.71 2.71 -12.15
N ASP A 209 -10.17 3.97 -12.12
CA ASP A 209 -11.55 4.38 -12.37
C ASP A 209 -12.12 3.74 -13.65
N ASP A 210 -11.36 3.70 -14.75
CA ASP A 210 -11.81 3.16 -16.04
C ASP A 210 -12.29 1.69 -15.99
N HIS A 211 -11.97 0.98 -14.89
CA HIS A 211 -12.29 -0.42 -14.67
C HIS A 211 -12.92 -0.70 -13.30
N ASN A 212 -13.30 0.33 -12.52
CA ASN A 212 -13.90 0.18 -11.19
C ASN A 212 -15.24 0.93 -11.09
N PRO A 213 -16.39 0.26 -11.24
CA PRO A 213 -16.55 -1.18 -11.36
C PRO A 213 -16.22 -1.73 -12.75
N ALA A 214 -15.79 -3.00 -12.82
CA ALA A 214 -15.88 -3.76 -14.06
C ALA A 214 -17.33 -4.23 -14.23
N VAL A 215 -17.88 -4.02 -15.42
CA VAL A 215 -19.28 -4.33 -15.75
C VAL A 215 -19.31 -5.05 -17.08
N ASP A 216 -19.58 -6.36 -17.06
CA ASP A 216 -19.54 -7.20 -18.25
C ASP A 216 -20.85 -7.95 -18.45
N ALA A 217 -21.56 -7.62 -19.54
CA ALA A 217 -22.88 -8.16 -19.82
C ALA A 217 -22.93 -9.10 -21.04
N GLY A 218 -23.64 -10.22 -20.89
CA GLY A 218 -23.94 -11.16 -21.96
C GLY A 218 -22.83 -12.17 -22.24
N PRO A 219 -23.01 -13.03 -23.27
CA PRO A 219 -22.11 -14.15 -23.52
C PRO A 219 -20.86 -13.78 -24.33
N ASN A 220 -20.83 -12.58 -24.91
CA ASN A 220 -19.84 -12.21 -25.93
C ASN A 220 -18.72 -11.29 -25.41
N LYS A 221 -18.81 -10.81 -24.17
CA LYS A 221 -17.74 -10.01 -23.56
C LYS A 221 -16.83 -10.94 -22.76
N SER A 222 -15.53 -10.89 -23.01
CA SER A 222 -14.57 -11.60 -22.18
C SER A 222 -14.55 -10.96 -20.79
N PHE A 223 -14.74 -11.76 -19.75
CA PHE A 223 -14.50 -11.32 -18.37
C PHE A 223 -13.03 -10.89 -18.19
N GLY A 224 -12.78 -9.77 -17.51
CA GLY A 224 -11.43 -9.32 -17.19
C GLY A 224 -11.28 -7.80 -17.19
N HIS A 225 -10.07 -7.31 -17.49
CA HIS A 225 -9.72 -5.88 -17.42
C HIS A 225 -10.19 -5.10 -18.67
N SER A 226 -11.42 -5.32 -19.14
CA SER A 226 -12.03 -4.49 -20.17
C SER A 226 -13.05 -3.57 -19.49
N GLY A 227 -12.85 -2.26 -19.61
CA GLY A 227 -13.79 -1.27 -19.05
C GLY A 227 -15.24 -1.44 -19.57
N PRO A 228 -16.21 -0.77 -18.93
CA PRO A 228 -17.60 -0.79 -19.37
C PRO A 228 -17.76 -0.19 -20.77
N THR A 229 -18.73 -0.69 -21.54
CA THR A 229 -19.01 -0.24 -22.91
C THR A 229 -20.48 0.16 -23.11
N ASP A 230 -20.85 0.55 -24.32
CA ASP A 230 -22.25 0.76 -24.72
C ASP A 230 -23.04 -0.56 -24.89
N ASN A 231 -22.44 -1.71 -24.61
CA ASN A 231 -23.12 -3.00 -24.65
C ASN A 231 -24.32 -2.99 -23.71
N ARG A 232 -25.48 -3.46 -24.22
CA ARG A 232 -26.76 -3.37 -23.54
C ARG A 232 -27.16 -4.73 -22.98
N THR A 233 -27.48 -4.74 -21.68
CA THR A 233 -28.01 -5.90 -20.97
C THR A 233 -29.35 -6.35 -21.56
N LYS A 234 -29.60 -7.66 -21.61
CA LYS A 234 -30.84 -8.26 -22.12
C LYS A 234 -31.30 -9.38 -21.19
N ALA A 235 -32.57 -9.76 -21.31
CA ALA A 235 -33.06 -10.97 -20.65
C ALA A 235 -32.22 -12.19 -21.11
N GLY A 236 -31.89 -13.08 -20.17
CA GLY A 236 -31.02 -14.23 -20.37
C GLY A 236 -29.52 -13.91 -20.37
N HIS A 237 -29.10 -12.64 -20.22
CA HIS A 237 -27.69 -12.32 -20.03
C HIS A 237 -27.22 -12.63 -18.60
N LEU A 238 -25.97 -13.08 -18.48
CA LEU A 238 -25.18 -12.89 -17.26
C LEU A 238 -24.67 -11.45 -17.21
N LEU A 239 -24.51 -10.93 -16.00
CA LEU A 239 -23.81 -9.69 -15.73
C LEU A 239 -22.78 -9.97 -14.64
N HIS A 240 -21.51 -9.87 -15.01
CA HIS A 240 -20.40 -9.85 -14.07
C HIS A 240 -20.18 -8.42 -13.60
N PHE A 241 -19.90 -8.32 -12.30
CA PHE A 241 -19.71 -7.07 -11.59
C PHE A 241 -18.53 -7.24 -10.64
N ASP A 242 -17.52 -6.39 -10.77
CA ASP A 242 -16.34 -6.35 -9.93
C ASP A 242 -16.14 -4.92 -9.42
N PHE A 243 -16.12 -4.72 -8.11
CA PHE A 243 -16.17 -3.38 -7.52
C PHE A 243 -15.50 -3.30 -6.16
N GLY A 244 -14.73 -2.22 -5.98
CA GLY A 244 -14.13 -1.87 -4.71
C GLY A 244 -14.08 -0.38 -4.49
N VAL A 245 -13.96 0.02 -3.23
CA VAL A 245 -13.68 1.41 -2.85
C VAL A 245 -12.39 1.50 -2.08
N LYS A 246 -11.69 2.62 -2.21
CA LYS A 246 -10.55 2.98 -1.37
C LYS A 246 -11.03 3.89 -0.24
N TRP A 247 -10.75 3.47 0.98
CA TRP A 247 -11.05 4.19 2.22
C TRP A 247 -9.80 4.25 3.10
N ASN A 248 -9.37 5.46 3.45
CA ASN A 248 -8.20 5.70 4.31
C ASN A 248 -6.95 4.87 3.92
N GLY A 249 -6.68 4.75 2.63
CA GLY A 249 -5.52 4.02 2.10
C GLY A 249 -5.74 2.52 1.86
N TYR A 250 -6.82 1.94 2.36
CA TYR A 250 -7.16 0.51 2.19
C TYR A 250 -8.30 0.32 1.19
N CYS A 251 -8.25 -0.81 0.48
CA CYS A 251 -9.25 -1.14 -0.53
C CYS A 251 -10.16 -2.27 -0.04
N SER A 252 -11.42 -2.21 -0.45
CA SER A 252 -12.31 -3.37 -0.58
C SER A 252 -12.28 -3.89 -2.02
N ASP A 253 -12.78 -5.10 -2.21
CA ASP A 253 -12.92 -5.75 -3.52
C ASP A 253 -14.03 -6.82 -3.38
N ILE A 254 -15.10 -6.68 -4.17
CA ILE A 254 -16.17 -7.66 -4.25
C ILE A 254 -16.51 -7.98 -5.71
N GLN A 255 -16.74 -9.27 -5.98
CA GLN A 255 -17.28 -9.75 -7.24
C GLN A 255 -18.68 -10.34 -7.05
N ARG A 256 -19.60 -10.05 -7.98
CA ARG A 256 -20.96 -10.60 -8.02
C ARG A 256 -21.36 -10.97 -9.44
N MET A 257 -22.20 -11.99 -9.54
CA MET A 257 -22.81 -12.42 -10.79
C MET A 257 -24.32 -12.26 -10.70
N PHE A 258 -24.90 -11.63 -11.72
CA PHE A 258 -26.34 -11.55 -11.90
C PHE A 258 -26.76 -12.33 -13.13
N PHE A 259 -27.95 -12.92 -13.08
CA PHE A 259 -28.59 -13.50 -14.25
C PHE A 259 -29.94 -12.82 -14.48
N PHE A 260 -30.11 -12.24 -15.67
CA PHE A 260 -31.34 -11.54 -16.03
C PHE A 260 -32.42 -12.51 -16.55
N GLY A 261 -32.82 -13.47 -15.73
CA GLY A 261 -33.83 -14.45 -16.08
C GLY A 261 -34.25 -15.31 -14.88
N PRO A 262 -35.16 -16.27 -15.09
CA PRO A 262 -35.54 -17.20 -14.04
C PRO A 262 -34.35 -18.08 -13.65
N ARG A 263 -34.22 -18.38 -12.35
CA ARG A 263 -33.13 -19.22 -11.81
C ARG A 263 -32.96 -20.56 -12.53
N SER A 264 -34.05 -21.12 -13.08
CA SER A 264 -34.04 -22.37 -13.84
C SER A 264 -33.36 -22.29 -15.22
N GLN A 265 -32.98 -21.10 -15.68
CA GLN A 265 -32.34 -20.87 -16.98
C GLN A 265 -30.92 -20.32 -16.87
N VAL A 266 -30.37 -20.24 -15.64
CA VAL A 266 -28.97 -19.86 -15.45
C VAL A 266 -28.10 -20.89 -16.19
N PRO A 267 -27.21 -20.49 -17.10
CA PRO A 267 -26.30 -21.40 -17.79
C PRO A 267 -25.42 -22.17 -16.81
N GLU A 268 -25.09 -23.42 -17.11
CA GLU A 268 -24.22 -24.22 -16.23
C GLU A 268 -22.74 -23.80 -16.29
N GLU A 269 -22.28 -23.18 -17.39
CA GLU A 269 -20.93 -22.62 -17.54
C GLU A 269 -20.94 -21.43 -18.52
#